data_AF-A0AAE4DA34-F1
#
_entry.id   AF-A0AAE4DA34-F1
#
_cell.length_a   1.000
_cell.length_b   1.000
_cell.length_c   1.000
_cell.angle_alpha   90.00
_cell.angle_beta   90.00
_cell.angle_gamma   90.00
#
_symmetry.space_group_name_H-M   'P 1'
#
loop_
_entity.id
_entity.type
_entity.pdbx_description
1 polymer ?
#
loop_
_entity_poly.entity_id
_entity_poly.type
_entity_poly.pdbx_seq_one_letter_code
_entity_poly.pdbx_strand_id
1 'polypeptide(L)' 'MTQTQRPPDERPSMTLWQVIKSTLAAAFGVQTEAARQRDFTRGSPAVFIIAGLVFTAVFVVVLLVIVNVVLSGAS' A
#
# COMPACT_ATOMS: atom_id res chain seq x y z
N MET A 1 -30.54 -32.02 15.52
CA MET A 1 -29.17 -31.55 15.80
C MET A 1 -28.31 -31.93 14.60
N THR A 2 -28.11 -31.03 13.65
CA THR A 2 -27.35 -31.27 12.42
C THR A 2 -26.08 -30.43 12.45
N GLN A 3 -24.94 -31.10 12.65
CA GLN A 3 -23.64 -30.56 12.27
C GLN A 3 -23.57 -30.51 10.74
N THR A 4 -23.59 -29.32 10.15
CA THR A 4 -23.36 -29.17 8.71
C THR A 4 -21.86 -29.13 8.46
N GLN A 5 -21.34 -30.24 7.92
CA GLN A 5 -19.97 -30.35 7.39
C GLN A 5 -19.73 -29.30 6.30
N ARG A 6 -18.62 -28.55 6.38
CA ARG A 6 -18.20 -27.59 5.34
C ARG A 6 -17.52 -28.37 4.20
N PRO A 7 -18.00 -28.29 2.94
CA PRO A 7 -17.38 -29.00 1.81
C PRO A 7 -15.97 -28.46 1.48
N PRO A 8 -15.18 -29.16 0.63
CA PRO A 8 -13.83 -28.76 0.24
C PRO A 8 -13.80 -27.31 -0.28
N ASP A 9 -12.75 -26.57 0.07
CA ASP A 9 -12.59 -25.13 -0.16
C ASP A 9 -12.53 -24.80 -1.67
N GLU A 10 -13.67 -24.75 -2.35
CA GLU A 10 -13.85 -24.21 -3.71
C GLU A 10 -13.70 -22.68 -3.70
N ARG A 11 -12.55 -22.16 -3.25
CA ARG A 11 -12.26 -20.73 -3.44
C ARG A 11 -12.03 -20.54 -4.93
N PRO A 12 -12.84 -19.71 -5.63
CA PRO A 12 -12.65 -19.46 -7.05
C PRO A 12 -11.21 -18.98 -7.27
N SER A 13 -10.53 -19.51 -8.29
CA SER A 13 -9.22 -19.01 -8.69
C SER A 13 -9.33 -17.51 -8.94
N MET A 14 -8.42 -16.74 -8.35
CA MET A 14 -8.46 -15.30 -8.49
C MET A 14 -8.33 -14.95 -9.97
N THR A 15 -9.26 -14.16 -10.49
CA THR A 15 -9.18 -13.73 -11.88
C THR A 15 -7.95 -12.84 -12.06
N LEU A 16 -7.38 -12.81 -13.26
CA LEU A 16 -6.24 -11.92 -13.58
C LEU A 16 -6.55 -10.45 -13.21
N TRP A 17 -7.83 -10.08 -13.33
CA TRP A 17 -8.34 -8.78 -12.93
C TRP A 17 -8.33 -8.53 -11.41
N GLN A 18 -8.62 -9.54 -10.59
CA GLN A 18 -8.48 -9.46 -9.13
C GLN A 18 -7.01 -9.36 -8.71
N VAL A 19 -6.12 -10.04 -9.45
CA VAL A 19 -4.68 -9.94 -9.23
C VAL A 19 -4.19 -8.50 -9.51
N ILE A 20 -4.55 -7.91 -10.65
CA ILE A 20 -4.20 -6.51 -10.97
C ILE A 20 -4.77 -5.53 -9.94
N LYS A 21 -6.04 -5.70 -9.56
CA LYS A 21 -6.66 -4.87 -8.51
C LYS A 21 -5.94 -4.98 -7.16
N SER A 22 -5.53 -6.18 -6.78
CA SER A 22 -4.76 -6.43 -5.56
C SER A 22 -3.38 -5.78 -5.61
N THR A 23 -2.68 -5.92 -6.75
CA THR A 23 -1.36 -5.32 -6.96
C THR A 23 -1.41 -3.79 -6.92
N LEU A 24 -2.46 -3.18 -7.47
CA LEU A 24 -2.68 -1.74 -7.39
C LEU A 24 -3.01 -1.30 -5.96
N ALA A 25 -3.91 -2.01 -5.26
CA ALA A 25 -4.23 -1.73 -3.86
C ALA A 25 -2.98 -1.81 -2.95
N ALA A 26 -2.10 -2.78 -3.21
CA ALA A 26 -0.82 -2.91 -2.51
C ALA A 26 0.15 -1.75 -2.85
N ALA A 27 0.19 -1.29 -4.10
CA ALA A 27 1.03 -0.16 -4.50
C ALA A 27 0.60 1.18 -3.88
N PHE A 28 -0.70 1.32 -3.59
CA PHE A 28 -1.28 2.50 -2.93
C PHE A 28 -1.22 2.46 -1.39
N GLY A 29 -0.59 1.45 -0.79
CA GLY A 29 -0.36 1.41 0.65
C GLY A 29 -1.58 0.98 1.46
N VAL A 30 -2.37 0.00 0.97
CA VAL A 30 -3.45 -0.62 1.75
C VAL A 30 -2.85 -1.29 2.99
N GLN A 31 -2.76 -0.51 4.05
CA GLN A 31 -2.32 -0.95 5.35
C GLN A 31 -3.43 -1.82 5.92
N THR A 32 -3.12 -3.10 6.13
CA THR A 32 -4.07 -4.07 6.67
C THR A 32 -4.59 -3.60 8.02
N GLU A 33 -5.85 -3.91 8.34
CA GLU A 33 -6.48 -3.55 9.63
C GLU A 33 -5.61 -3.95 10.84
N ALA A 34 -4.87 -5.07 10.76
CA ALA A 34 -3.94 -5.49 11.79
C ALA A 34 -2.72 -4.57 11.95
N ALA A 35 -2.17 -4.06 10.84
CA ALA A 35 -1.08 -3.09 10.86
C ALA A 35 -1.56 -1.76 11.44
N ARG A 36 -2.76 -1.32 11.06
CA ARG A 36 -3.45 -0.18 11.68
C ARG A 36 -3.58 -0.40 13.19
N GLN A 37 -4.21 -1.48 13.63
CA GLN A 37 -4.47 -1.70 15.06
C GLN A 37 -3.18 -1.73 15.90
N ARG A 38 -2.10 -2.33 15.38
CA ARG A 38 -0.79 -2.32 16.05
C ARG A 38 -0.18 -0.93 16.15
N ASP A 39 -0.26 -0.17 15.06
CA ASP A 39 0.29 1.18 14.95
C ASP A 39 -0.47 2.17 15.85
N PHE A 40 -1.79 1.99 16.00
CA PHE A 40 -2.65 2.77 16.88
C PHE A 40 -2.63 2.33 18.35
N THR A 41 -2.27 1.07 18.64
CA THR A 41 -2.19 0.55 20.03
C THR A 41 -0.82 0.80 20.65
N ARG A 42 0.26 0.88 19.85
CA ARG A 42 1.63 1.07 20.35
C ARG A 42 2.28 2.40 19.98
N GLY A 43 1.71 3.18 19.07
CA GLY A 43 2.24 4.47 18.61
C GLY A 43 1.18 5.57 18.54
N SER A 44 1.62 6.83 18.62
CA SER A 44 0.74 7.98 18.36
C SER A 44 0.51 8.14 16.85
N PRO A 45 -0.74 8.29 16.38
CA PRO A 45 -1.07 8.55 14.97
C PRO A 45 -0.28 9.72 14.35
N ALA A 46 0.13 10.69 15.19
CA ALA A 46 0.93 11.84 14.77
C ALA A 46 2.29 11.42 14.15
N VAL A 47 2.91 10.35 14.63
CA VAL A 47 4.22 9.88 14.12
C VAL A 47 4.09 9.40 12.68
N PHE A 48 3.01 8.72 12.33
CA PHE A 48 2.75 8.23 10.97
C PHE A 48 2.45 9.37 10.00
N ILE A 49 1.74 10.41 10.45
CA ILE A 49 1.46 11.61 9.65
C ILE A 49 2.76 12.34 9.33
N ILE A 50 3.61 12.55 10.34
CA ILE A 50 4.91 13.21 10.16
C ILE A 50 5.80 12.39 9.22
N ALA A 51 5.86 11.08 9.40
CA ALA A 51 6.62 10.18 8.52
C ALA A 51 6.13 10.26 7.07
N GLY A 52 4.80 10.25 6.85
CA GLY A 52 4.21 10.43 5.52
C GLY A 52 4.58 11.78 4.90
N LEU A 53 4.53 12.85 5.68
CA LEU A 53 4.84 14.20 5.21
C LEU A 53 6.31 14.36 4.81
N VAL A 54 7.22 13.81 5.62
CA VAL A 54 8.66 13.76 5.31
C VAL A 54 8.91 12.93 4.05
N PHE A 55 8.30 11.76 3.95
CA PHE A 55 8.40 10.89 2.78
C PHE A 55 7.94 11.62 1.51
N THR A 56 6.78 12.29 1.54
CA THR A 56 6.27 13.07 0.41
C THR A 56 7.20 14.21 0.02
N ALA A 57 7.75 14.94 0.99
CA ALA A 57 8.69 16.03 0.70
C ALA A 57 9.95 15.52 -0.01
N VAL A 58 10.54 14.42 0.48
CA VAL A 58 11.70 13.76 -0.15
C VAL A 58 11.34 13.29 -1.56
N PHE A 59 10.17 12.68 -1.75
CA PHE A 59 9.71 12.20 -3.05
C PHE A 59 9.63 13.34 -4.09
N VAL A 60 9.08 14.50 -3.71
CA VAL A 60 9.01 15.67 -4.58
C VAL A 60 10.41 16.16 -4.95
N VAL A 61 11.33 16.27 -3.99
CA VAL A 61 12.72 16.68 -4.26
C VAL A 61 13.39 15.73 -5.25
N VAL A 62 13.20 14.42 -5.09
CA VAL A 62 13.73 13.42 -6.01
C VAL A 62 13.19 13.63 -7.43
N LEU A 63 11.88 13.85 -7.59
CA LEU A 63 11.29 14.13 -8.90
C LEU A 63 11.85 15.41 -9.52
N LEU A 64 12.03 16.47 -8.73
CA LEU A 64 12.63 17.72 -9.20
C LEU A 64 14.07 17.52 -9.69
N VAL A 65 14.88 16.74 -8.96
CA VAL A 65 16.25 16.41 -9.38
C VAL A 65 16.23 15.64 -10.69
N ILE A 66 15.38 14.61 -10.81
CA ILE A 66 15.24 13.83 -12.04
C ILE A 66 14.89 14.74 -13.23
N VAL A 67 13.87 15.59 -13.07
CA VAL A 67 13.43 16.50 -14.13
C VAL A 67 14.56 17.45 -14.53
N ASN A 68 15.28 18.02 -13.57
CA ASN A 68 16.38 18.93 -13.85
C ASN A 68 17.54 18.23 -14.58
N VAL A 69 17.88 17.00 -14.18
CA VAL A 69 18.91 16.19 -14.87
C VAL A 69 18.50 15.90 -16.31
N VAL A 70 17.24 15.50 -16.52
CA VAL A 70 16.69 15.21 -17.86
C VAL A 70 16.72 16.46 -18.74
N LEU A 71 16.28 17.62 -18.23
CA LEU A 71 16.30 18.88 -18.98
C LEU A 71 17.72 19.35 -19.30
N SER A 72 18.66 19.16 -18.38
CA SER A 72 20.07 19.54 -18.60
C SER A 72 20.79 18.64 -19.60
N GLY A 73 20.36 17.38 -19.75
CA GLY A 73 20.90 16.45 -20.76
C GLY A 73 20.19 16.52 -22.11
N ALA A 74 19.07 17.26 -22.20
CA ALA A 74 18.27 17.42 -23.42
C ALA A 74 18.53 18.76 -24.13
N SER A 75 19.44 19.59 -23.60
CA SER A 75 19.99 20.81 -24.20
C SER A 75 21.32 20.54 -24.89
#